data_AF-A0A8C6DPE3-F1
#
_entry.id   AF-A0A8C6DPE3-F1
#
_cell.length_a   1.000
_cell.length_b   1.000
_cell.length_c   1.000
_cell.angle_alpha   90.00
_cell.angle_beta   90.00
_cell.angle_gamma   90.00
#
_symmetry.space_group_name_H-M   'P 1'
#
loop_
_entity.id
_entity.type
_entity.pdbx_description
1 polymer ?
#
loop_
_entity_poly.entity_id
_entity_poly.type
_entity_poly.pdbx_seq_one_letter_code
_entity_poly.pdbx_strand_id
1 'polypeptide(L)'
;SFFDGDRSGTIGSSELSGAFEAAGFHLNEHLYNMIIQRYSDEGGNMDFDNFISCLVRLDAMFRAFKSLDKDGTGQIQVNIQEWLQLTMYS
;
A
#
# COMPACT_ATOMS: atom_id res chain seq x y z
N SER A 1 1.27 16.62 -12.44
CA SER A 1 1.06 15.36 -11.69
C SER A 1 -0.44 15.17 -11.54
N PHE A 2 -1.02 14.07 -12.04
CA PHE A 2 -2.46 13.95 -12.32
C PHE A 2 -3.37 13.89 -11.06
N PHE A 3 -2.77 13.79 -9.87
CA PHE A 3 -3.47 13.66 -8.57
C PHE A 3 -3.12 14.77 -7.56
N ASP A 4 -2.23 15.67 -7.94
CA ASP A 4 -1.81 16.83 -7.15
C ASP A 4 -2.62 18.03 -7.66
N GLY A 5 -3.84 18.17 -7.14
CA GLY A 5 -4.81 19.17 -7.60
C GLY A 5 -4.42 20.59 -7.21
N ASP A 6 -3.66 20.74 -6.12
CA ASP A 6 -3.20 22.02 -5.59
C ASP A 6 -1.75 22.38 -5.97
N ARG A 7 -1.03 21.48 -6.65
CA ARG A 7 0.40 21.61 -7.01
C ARG A 7 1.28 21.79 -5.78
N SER A 8 0.86 21.27 -4.63
CA SER A 8 1.61 21.33 -3.38
C SER A 8 2.86 20.45 -3.42
N GLY A 9 2.88 19.43 -4.30
CA GLY A 9 3.90 18.39 -4.31
C GLY A 9 3.68 17.30 -3.26
N THR A 10 2.58 17.35 -2.51
CA THR A 10 2.16 16.34 -1.54
C THR A 10 0.77 15.82 -1.88
N ILE A 11 0.46 14.59 -1.48
CA ILE A 11 -0.87 13.98 -1.64
C ILE A 11 -1.52 14.01 -0.26
N GLY A 12 -2.59 14.80 -0.12
CA GLY A 12 -3.36 14.85 1.10
C GLY A 12 -4.12 13.54 1.35
N SER A 13 -4.44 13.24 2.60
CA SER A 13 -5.20 12.04 3.00
C SER A 13 -6.52 11.83 2.22
N SER A 14 -7.16 12.91 1.78
CA SER A 14 -8.39 12.88 0.98
C SER A 14 -8.15 12.56 -0.50
N GLU A 15 -6.99 12.92 -1.04
CA GLU A 15 -6.60 12.65 -2.44
C GLU A 15 -5.98 11.26 -2.58
N LEU A 16 -5.38 10.76 -1.51
CA LEU A 16 -4.81 9.42 -1.37
C LEU A 16 -5.85 8.34 -1.71
N SER A 17 -7.09 8.50 -1.20
CA SER A 17 -8.18 7.56 -1.46
C SER A 17 -8.51 7.46 -2.96
N GLY A 18 -8.62 8.61 -3.63
CA GLY A 18 -8.85 8.65 -5.08
C GLY A 18 -7.67 8.13 -5.90
N ALA A 19 -6.43 8.32 -5.43
CA ALA A 19 -5.24 7.85 -6.11
C ALA A 19 -5.11 6.31 -6.07
N PHE A 20 -5.42 5.69 -4.94
CA PHE A 20 -5.45 4.23 -4.80
C PHE A 20 -6.62 3.60 -5.59
N GLU A 21 -7.79 4.23 -5.58
CA GLU A 21 -8.94 3.79 -6.39
C GLU A 21 -8.62 3.86 -7.88
N ALA A 22 -8.00 4.95 -8.35
CA ALA A 22 -7.54 5.09 -9.72
C ALA A 22 -6.40 4.11 -10.09
N ALA A 23 -5.57 3.72 -9.13
CA ALA A 23 -4.57 2.67 -9.28
C ALA A 23 -5.19 1.24 -9.27
N GLY A 24 -6.51 1.12 -9.06
CA GLY A 24 -7.24 -0.15 -9.05
C GLY A 24 -7.21 -0.89 -7.72
N PHE A 25 -6.71 -0.26 -6.64
CA PHE A 25 -6.67 -0.85 -5.31
C PHE A 25 -7.90 -0.42 -4.50
N HIS A 26 -8.80 -1.36 -4.24
CA HIS A 26 -9.90 -1.17 -3.29
C HIS A 26 -9.45 -1.58 -1.89
N LEU A 27 -8.74 -0.68 -1.22
CA LEU A 27 -8.32 -0.89 0.17
C LEU A 27 -9.48 -0.54 1.11
N ASN A 28 -9.61 -1.32 2.20
CA ASN A 28 -10.58 -0.96 3.25
C ASN A 28 -10.07 0.24 4.07
N GLU A 29 -10.98 0.94 4.74
CA GLU A 29 -10.67 2.13 5.54
C GLU A 29 -9.60 1.85 6.62
N HIS A 30 -9.55 0.62 7.13
CA HIS A 30 -8.56 0.19 8.10
C HIS A 30 -7.13 0.16 7.52
N LEU A 31 -6.96 -0.40 6.32
CA LEU A 31 -5.68 -0.44 5.60
C LEU A 31 -5.25 0.97 5.20
N TYR A 32 -6.19 1.83 4.81
CA TYR A 32 -5.90 3.25 4.57
C TYR A 32 -5.33 3.93 5.81
N ASN A 33 -5.99 3.79 6.96
CA ASN A 33 -5.51 4.37 8.21
C ASN A 33 -4.12 3.83 8.60
N MET A 34 -3.86 2.55 8.33
CA MET A 34 -2.54 1.94 8.57
C MET A 34 -1.46 2.53 7.65
N ILE A 35 -1.78 2.75 6.37
CA ILE A 35 -0.86 3.38 5.40
C ILE A 35 -0.58 4.83 5.79
N ILE A 36 -1.62 5.60 6.10
CA ILE A 36 -1.49 7.00 6.53
C ILE A 36 -0.64 7.08 7.80
N GLN A 37 -0.91 6.26 8.82
CA GLN A 37 -0.08 6.25 10.03
C GLN A 37 1.39 5.87 9.81
N ARG A 38 1.67 5.07 8.77
CA ARG A 38 3.01 4.53 8.52
C ARG A 38 3.87 5.43 7.64
N TYR A 39 3.25 6.21 6.76
CA TYR A 39 3.91 6.93 5.66
C TYR A 39 3.55 8.43 5.58
N SER A 40 2.55 8.90 6.32
CA SER A 40 2.23 10.32 6.44
C SER A 40 3.00 10.98 7.57
N ASP A 41 3.17 12.30 7.46
CA ASP A 41 3.73 13.15 8.51
C ASP A 41 2.74 13.34 9.69
N GLU A 42 3.16 14.07 10.73
CA GLU A 42 2.30 14.43 11.87
C GLU A 42 1.06 15.25 11.46
N GLY A 43 1.06 15.83 10.26
CA GLY A 43 -0.06 16.56 9.65
C GLY A 43 -0.99 15.69 8.80
N GLY A 44 -0.70 14.40 8.62
CA GLY A 44 -1.47 13.49 7.77
C GLY A 44 -1.24 13.69 6.27
N ASN A 45 -0.18 14.41 5.89
CA ASN A 45 0.23 14.60 4.50
C ASN A 45 1.25 13.53 4.10
N MET A 46 1.11 12.99 2.89
CA MET A 46 2.03 12.01 2.36
C MET A 46 2.74 12.60 1.14
N ASP A 47 4.06 12.61 1.16
CA ASP A 47 4.84 13.03 -0.02
C ASP A 47 4.68 12.03 -1.17
N PHE A 48 4.81 12.50 -2.41
CA PHE A 48 4.70 11.64 -3.60
C PHE A 48 5.69 10.45 -3.56
N ASP A 49 6.91 10.66 -3.07
CA ASP A 49 7.91 9.59 -2.93
C ASP A 49 7.47 8.52 -1.91
N ASN A 50 6.82 8.94 -0.81
CA ASN A 50 6.25 8.02 0.17
C ASN A 50 5.05 7.26 -0.41
N PHE A 51 4.21 7.93 -1.22
CA PHE A 51 3.10 7.31 -1.92
C PHE A 51 3.55 6.23 -2.90
N ILE A 52 4.53 6.55 -3.76
CA ILE A 52 5.12 5.57 -4.68
C ILE A 52 5.78 4.42 -3.92
N SER A 53 6.54 4.71 -2.86
CA SER A 53 7.16 3.68 -2.02
C SER A 53 6.13 2.76 -1.37
N CYS A 54 5.01 3.32 -0.91
CA CYS A 54 3.89 2.55 -0.36
C CYS A 54 3.25 1.67 -1.44
N LEU A 55 2.93 2.22 -2.62
CA LEU A 55 2.36 1.47 -3.73
C LEU A 55 3.26 0.33 -4.20
N VAL A 56 4.57 0.57 -4.33
CA VAL A 56 5.54 -0.46 -4.72
C VAL A 56 5.58 -1.59 -3.69
N ARG A 57 5.58 -1.25 -2.39
CA ARG A 57 5.56 -2.26 -1.32
C ARG A 57 4.23 -3.02 -1.30
N LEU A 58 3.11 -2.34 -1.50
CA LEU A 58 1.79 -2.94 -1.56
C LEU A 58 1.68 -3.91 -2.74
N ASP A 59 2.12 -3.51 -3.93
CA ASP A 59 2.14 -4.35 -5.14
C ASP A 59 3.04 -5.58 -4.95
N ALA A 60 4.22 -5.41 -4.34
CA ALA A 60 5.11 -6.53 -4.02
C ALA A 60 4.45 -7.53 -3.05
N MET A 61 3.77 -7.04 -2.01
CA MET A 61 3.03 -7.88 -1.06
C MET A 61 1.86 -8.61 -1.73
N PHE A 62 1.08 -7.94 -2.59
CA PHE A 62 0.00 -8.57 -3.34
C PHE A 62 0.51 -9.65 -4.31
N ARG A 63 1.63 -9.41 -4.99
CA ARG A 63 2.26 -10.41 -5.87
C ARG A 63 2.77 -11.60 -5.10
N ALA A 64 3.44 -11.38 -3.96
CA ALA A 64 3.92 -12.44 -3.09
C ALA A 64 2.74 -13.29 -2.57
N PHE A 65 1.67 -12.63 -2.09
CA PHE A 65 0.46 -13.30 -1.66
C PHE A 65 -0.18 -14.12 -2.78
N LYS A 66 -0.37 -13.53 -3.97
CA LYS A 66 -0.96 -14.21 -5.12
C LYS A 66 -0.10 -15.36 -5.65
N SER A 67 1.22 -15.28 -5.51
CA SER A 67 2.13 -16.39 -5.85
C SER A 67 2.01 -17.57 -4.88
N LEU A 68 1.60 -17.30 -3.64
CA LEU A 68 1.40 -18.32 -2.59
C LEU A 68 -0.03 -18.87 -2.60
N ASP A 69 -1.03 -18.01 -2.83
CA ASP A 69 -2.45 -18.37 -2.98
C ASP A 69 -2.75 -18.87 -4.40
N LYS A 70 -2.17 -20.02 -4.76
CA LYS A 70 -2.35 -20.64 -6.09
C LYS A 70 -3.80 -21.03 -6.38
N ASP A 71 -4.56 -21.32 -5.32
CA ASP A 71 -5.93 -21.80 -5.40
C ASP A 71 -6.95 -20.64 -5.35
N GLY A 72 -6.50 -19.39 -5.20
CA GLY A 72 -7.35 -18.20 -5.16
C GLY A 72 -8.35 -18.21 -4.00
N THR A 73 -7.98 -18.85 -2.90
CA THR A 73 -8.81 -19.03 -1.71
C THR A 73 -8.91 -17.77 -0.86
N GLY A 74 -8.03 -16.80 -1.09
CA GLY A 74 -7.87 -15.62 -0.25
C GLY A 74 -7.15 -15.93 1.07
N GLN A 75 -6.56 -17.12 1.22
CA GLN A 75 -5.79 -17.52 2.40
C GLN A 75 -4.48 -18.19 1.96
N ILE A 76 -3.41 -17.93 2.70
CA ILE A 76 -2.11 -18.59 2.50
C ILE A 76 -1.74 -19.34 3.77
N GLN A 77 -1.22 -20.55 3.61
CA GLN A 77 -0.63 -21.31 4.71
C GLN A 77 0.88 -21.29 4.53
N VAL A 78 1.58 -20.68 5.48
CA VAL A 78 3.04 -20.55 5.47
C VAL A 78 3.62 -21.09 6.75
N ASN A 79 4.79 -21.72 6.66
CA ASN A 79 5.57 -22.13 7.84
C ASN A 79 6.44 -20.96 8.34
N ILE A 80 7.08 -21.13 9.51
CA ILE A 80 7.89 -20.06 10.13
C ILE A 80 9.05 -19.58 9.24
N GLN A 81 9.65 -20.47 8.45
CA GLN A 81 10.75 -20.13 7.56
C GLN A 81 10.26 -19.29 6.37
N GLU A 82 9.15 -19.69 5.76
CA GLU A 82 8.50 -18.93 4.69
C GLU A 82 8.00 -17.56 5.18
N TRP A 83 7.41 -17.51 6.38
CA TRP A 83 6.99 -16.25 7.00
C TRP A 83 8.16 -15.29 7.23
N LEU A 84 9.27 -15.79 7.77
CA LEU A 84 10.48 -14.99 7.95
C LEU A 84 11.04 -14.51 6.61
N GLN A 85 11.03 -15.35 5.57
CA GLN A 85 11.46 -14.94 4.24
C GLN A 85 10.57 -13.83 3.67
N LEU A 86 9.25 -13.94 3.83
CA LEU A 86 8.30 -12.94 3.35
C LEU A 86 8.40 -11.59 4.06
N THR A 87 8.72 -11.60 5.36
CA THR A 87 8.72 -10.38 6.18
C THR A 87 10.09 -9.72 6.31
N MET A 88 11.18 -10.47 6.20
CA MET A 88 12.55 -9.95 6.37
C MET A 88 13.24 -9.56 5.06
N TYR A 89 12.83 -10.12 3.92
CA TYR A 89 13.41 -9.78 2.60
C TYR A 89 12.61 -8.69 1.84
N SER A 90 11.60 -8.08 2.45
CA SER A 90 10.69 -7.09 1.84
C SER A 90 10.92 -5.65 2.29
#